data_AF-A0A1Q7QWH9-F1
#
_entry.id   AF-A0A1Q7QWH9-F1
#
_cell.length_a   1.000
_cell.length_b   1.000
_cell.length_c   1.000
_cell.angle_alpha   90.00
_cell.angle_beta   90.00
_cell.angle_gamma   90.00
#
_symmetry.space_group_name_H-M   'P 1'
#
loop_
_entity.id
_entity.type
_entity.pdbx_description
1 polymer ?
#
loop_
_entity_poly.entity_id
_entity_poly.type
_entity_poly.pdbx_seq_one_letter_code
_entity_poly.pdbx_strand_id
1 'polypeptide(L)'
;MVPTMEQALTAESHADVVTPQPLSGSRLELAGLIALGGVAGALQFSIAAAQILLTIAVVCWLGLLLVRHERFEAPRFFWPLIAYAGITLVSAAFSIDPRASFIDSKQLVLFLIVPIVYRFATGSRGLTLATVVLSCAAVSALIGIFQYGILHYDNLGQRPQGTLGHYMTYSGLLMLVIGVALARVLFGRGERTWAALVMPALAVAVALSFTRSAAVGACAAAALLLTLKDFRLLAVLPIVAAVFFAAAPGKVAARMTSMFNQQDATRRDRMAMIRAGEHMIGARPLTGVGPNMVLRVYPEYRDPDAVQKLNPHLHNVPLQIAAERGIPALLIWLWFLGTLTLDLGRLFYSGRQRFLAAAGLAVIIAMLAAGFFEYNFGDSEFLMLFLVLVTLPFAAEHTVSLKSEV
;
A
#
# COMPACT_ATOMS: atom_id res chain seq x y z
N MET A 1 -31.68 -53.06 47.32
CA MET A 1 -31.67 -53.41 45.89
C MET A 1 -30.26 -53.18 45.39
N VAL A 2 -29.51 -54.26 45.18
CA VAL A 2 -28.14 -54.23 44.64
C VAL A 2 -28.28 -54.22 43.10
N PRO A 3 -27.64 -53.28 42.37
CA PRO A 3 -27.72 -53.30 40.92
C PRO A 3 -26.89 -54.46 40.37
N THR A 4 -27.46 -55.16 39.38
CA THR A 4 -26.85 -56.31 38.71
C THR A 4 -25.66 -55.88 37.86
N MET A 5 -24.63 -56.73 37.84
CA MET A 5 -23.32 -56.60 37.18
C MET A 5 -23.39 -56.44 35.64
N GLU A 6 -24.59 -56.43 35.07
CA GLU A 6 -24.87 -56.39 33.63
C GLU A 6 -25.07 -54.95 33.11
N GLN A 7 -25.34 -53.98 34.00
CA GLN A 7 -25.47 -52.56 33.63
C GLN A 7 -24.15 -51.78 33.61
N ALA A 8 -23.04 -52.41 33.99
CA ALA A 8 -21.71 -51.81 33.98
C ALA A 8 -20.92 -52.06 32.68
N LEU A 9 -21.47 -52.83 31.73
CA LEU A 9 -20.77 -53.29 30.52
C LEU A 9 -21.23 -52.63 29.21
N THR A 10 -22.14 -51.65 29.26
CA THR A 10 -22.58 -50.89 28.07
C THR A 10 -22.16 -49.42 28.09
N ALA A 11 -21.19 -49.05 28.92
CA ALA A 11 -20.74 -47.66 29.09
C ALA A 11 -19.39 -47.33 28.42
N GLU A 12 -18.84 -48.21 27.57
CA GLU A 12 -17.63 -47.93 26.82
C GLU A 12 -17.78 -48.36 25.36
N SER A 13 -17.63 -47.38 24.45
CA SER A 13 -17.30 -47.50 23.02
C SER A 13 -18.21 -46.68 22.09
N HIS A 14 -18.36 -45.40 22.38
CA HIS A 14 -18.28 -44.39 21.32
C HIS A 14 -17.10 -43.49 21.66
N ALA A 15 -15.90 -44.05 21.50
CA ALA A 15 -14.72 -43.21 21.34
C ALA A 15 -14.97 -42.38 20.09
N ASP A 16 -15.13 -41.07 20.26
CA ASP A 16 -14.97 -40.10 19.20
C ASP A 16 -13.67 -40.44 18.49
N VAL A 17 -13.79 -41.00 17.28
CA VAL A 17 -12.67 -41.06 16.35
C VAL A 17 -12.37 -39.60 16.06
N VAL A 18 -11.42 -39.03 16.82
CA VAL A 18 -10.76 -37.79 16.47
C VAL A 18 -10.05 -38.10 15.17
N THR A 19 -10.77 -37.92 14.05
CA THR A 19 -10.17 -37.89 12.73
C THR A 19 -9.04 -36.87 12.81
N PRO A 20 -7.77 -37.27 12.65
CA PRO A 20 -6.67 -36.33 12.72
C PRO A 20 -6.93 -35.27 11.66
N GLN A 21 -7.18 -34.03 12.09
CA GLN A 21 -7.20 -32.92 11.14
C GLN A 21 -5.92 -32.99 10.30
N PRO A 22 -5.99 -32.79 8.98
CA PRO A 22 -4.82 -32.94 8.13
C PRO A 22 -3.74 -31.96 8.60
N LEU A 23 -2.74 -32.48 9.30
CA LEU A 23 -1.64 -31.74 9.92
C LEU A 23 -0.90 -30.85 8.90
N SER A 24 -0.97 -31.21 7.61
CA SER A 24 -0.42 -30.46 6.49
C SER A 24 -1.10 -29.09 6.29
N GLY A 25 -2.44 -29.03 6.36
CA GLY A 25 -3.20 -27.80 6.16
C GLY A 25 -2.91 -26.75 7.23
N SER A 26 -2.82 -27.18 8.49
CA SER A 26 -2.54 -26.26 9.61
C SER A 26 -1.12 -25.70 9.58
N ARG A 27 -0.13 -26.49 9.12
CA ARG A 27 1.24 -26.01 8.90
C ARG A 27 1.34 -25.03 7.74
N LEU A 28 0.62 -25.28 6.64
CA LEU A 28 0.54 -24.36 5.50
C LEU A 28 -0.09 -23.03 5.91
N GLU A 29 -1.13 -23.05 6.73
CA GLU A 29 -1.76 -21.84 7.23
C GLU A 29 -0.82 -21.00 8.11
N LEU A 30 -0.12 -21.65 9.04
CA LEU A 30 0.86 -20.97 9.89
C LEU A 30 2.02 -20.39 9.06
N ALA A 31 2.56 -21.17 8.13
CA ALA A 31 3.64 -20.73 7.25
C ALA A 31 3.21 -19.53 6.39
N GLY A 32 2.02 -19.59 5.80
CA GLY A 32 1.45 -18.49 5.01
C GLY A 32 1.23 -17.22 5.84
N LEU A 33 0.74 -17.35 7.07
CA LEU A 33 0.57 -16.22 7.99
C LEU A 33 1.91 -15.59 8.40
N ILE A 34 2.91 -16.41 8.74
CA ILE A 34 4.27 -15.94 9.07
C ILE A 34 4.89 -15.25 7.85
N ALA A 35 4.75 -15.84 6.67
CA ALA A 35 5.22 -15.26 5.42
C ALA A 35 4.56 -13.90 5.17
N LEU A 36 3.24 -13.78 5.34
CA LEU A 36 2.52 -12.50 5.19
C LEU A 36 2.96 -11.45 6.22
N GLY A 37 3.15 -11.83 7.49
CA GLY A 37 3.73 -10.96 8.51
C GLY A 37 5.14 -10.50 8.14
N GLY A 38 5.93 -11.42 7.59
CA GLY A 38 7.25 -11.16 7.03
C GLY A 38 7.21 -10.18 5.86
N VAL A 39 6.28 -10.32 4.91
CA VAL A 39 6.07 -9.36 3.81
C VAL A 39 5.79 -7.96 4.38
N ALA A 40 4.83 -7.87 5.30
CA ALA A 40 4.40 -6.61 5.89
C ALA A 40 5.55 -5.85 6.60
N GLY A 41 6.45 -6.59 7.26
CA GLY A 41 7.65 -6.02 7.89
C GLY A 41 8.81 -5.76 6.91
N ALA A 42 9.12 -6.73 6.06
CA ALA A 42 10.26 -6.66 5.12
C ALA A 42 10.11 -5.56 4.07
N LEU A 43 8.88 -5.19 3.71
CA LEU A 43 8.62 -4.06 2.81
C LEU A 43 9.25 -2.74 3.29
N GLN A 44 9.47 -2.57 4.59
CA GLN A 44 10.10 -1.37 5.14
C GLN A 44 11.62 -1.33 4.93
N PHE A 45 12.22 -2.45 4.50
CA PHE A 45 13.67 -2.62 4.43
C PHE A 45 14.20 -3.16 3.10
N SER A 46 13.52 -4.11 2.47
CA SER A 46 14.01 -4.81 1.28
C SER A 46 12.88 -5.40 0.44
N ILE A 47 12.77 -4.94 -0.81
CA ILE A 47 11.83 -5.49 -1.80
C ILE A 47 12.13 -6.95 -2.12
N ALA A 48 13.40 -7.34 -2.21
CA ALA A 48 13.79 -8.72 -2.51
C ALA A 48 13.30 -9.68 -1.41
N ALA A 49 13.52 -9.34 -0.14
CA ALA A 49 13.02 -10.15 0.97
C ALA A 49 11.48 -10.21 0.96
N ALA A 50 10.81 -9.08 0.73
CA ALA A 50 9.35 -9.04 0.64
C ALA A 50 8.80 -9.92 -0.51
N GLN A 51 9.44 -9.94 -1.68
CA GLN A 51 9.01 -10.77 -2.81
C GLN A 51 9.25 -12.27 -2.60
N ILE A 52 10.35 -12.64 -1.95
CA ILE A 52 10.61 -14.05 -1.56
C ILE A 52 9.52 -14.52 -0.59
N LEU A 53 9.24 -13.74 0.45
CA LEU A 53 8.19 -14.05 1.43
C LEU A 53 6.79 -14.05 0.79
N LEU A 54 6.53 -13.15 -0.15
CA LEU A 54 5.28 -13.16 -0.92
C LEU A 54 5.14 -14.45 -1.74
N THR A 55 6.22 -14.92 -2.36
CA THR A 55 6.21 -16.18 -3.11
C THR A 55 5.85 -17.35 -2.20
N ILE A 56 6.41 -17.40 -0.98
CA ILE A 56 6.05 -18.41 0.03
C ILE A 56 4.57 -18.29 0.40
N ALA A 57 4.07 -17.07 0.64
CA ALA A 57 2.66 -16.84 0.97
C ALA A 57 1.72 -17.28 -0.17
N VAL A 58 2.07 -17.03 -1.44
CA VAL A 58 1.34 -17.49 -2.62
C VAL A 58 1.29 -19.02 -2.66
N VAL A 59 2.44 -19.69 -2.48
CA VAL A 59 2.51 -21.16 -2.49
C VAL A 59 1.68 -21.76 -1.35
N CYS A 60 1.76 -21.20 -0.14
CA CYS A 60 0.93 -21.63 0.98
C CYS A 60 -0.56 -21.44 0.71
N TRP A 61 -0.95 -20.29 0.15
CA TRP A 61 -2.34 -20.00 -0.20
C TRP A 61 -2.88 -20.96 -1.26
N LEU A 62 -2.16 -21.18 -2.35
CA LEU A 62 -2.53 -22.16 -3.38
C LEU A 62 -2.58 -23.58 -2.81
N GLY A 63 -1.63 -23.94 -1.93
CA GLY A 63 -1.62 -25.21 -1.22
C GLY A 63 -2.88 -25.41 -0.37
N LEU A 64 -3.37 -24.37 0.31
CA LEU A 64 -4.62 -24.45 1.08
C LEU A 64 -5.84 -24.62 0.19
N LEU A 65 -5.91 -23.91 -0.95
CA LEU A 65 -7.00 -24.09 -1.92
C LEU A 65 -7.07 -25.54 -2.42
N LEU A 66 -5.92 -26.17 -2.62
CA LEU A 66 -5.83 -27.55 -3.11
C LEU A 66 -6.08 -28.59 -2.00
N VAL A 67 -5.43 -28.46 -0.85
CA VAL A 67 -5.46 -29.45 0.24
C VAL A 67 -6.77 -29.40 1.02
N ARG A 68 -7.34 -28.21 1.24
CA ARG A 68 -8.59 -28.03 1.99
C ARG A 68 -9.81 -27.85 1.08
N HIS A 69 -9.64 -27.92 -0.25
CA HIS A 69 -10.68 -27.66 -1.23
C HIS A 69 -11.46 -26.35 -0.97
N GLU A 70 -10.75 -25.35 -0.45
CA GLU A 70 -11.30 -24.03 -0.16
C GLU A 70 -11.69 -23.33 -1.47
N ARG A 71 -12.76 -22.54 -1.44
CA ARG A 71 -13.15 -21.72 -2.59
C ARG A 71 -12.26 -20.48 -2.65
N PHE A 72 -11.98 -20.02 -3.86
CA PHE A 72 -11.35 -18.72 -4.06
C PHE A 72 -12.31 -17.63 -3.57
N GLU A 73 -11.85 -16.82 -2.61
CA GLU A 73 -12.61 -15.72 -2.04
C GLU A 73 -11.77 -14.45 -2.06
N ALA A 74 -12.40 -13.34 -2.44
CA ALA A 74 -11.79 -12.03 -2.52
C ALA A 74 -12.83 -10.93 -2.26
N PRO A 75 -12.41 -9.77 -1.71
CA PRO A 75 -13.30 -8.64 -1.52
C PRO A 75 -13.75 -8.06 -2.87
N ARG A 76 -14.91 -7.39 -2.90
CA ARG A 76 -15.54 -6.90 -4.13
C ARG A 76 -14.65 -5.98 -4.97
N PHE A 77 -13.81 -5.16 -4.34
CA PHE A 77 -12.90 -4.26 -5.03
C PHE A 77 -11.80 -4.98 -5.83
N PHE A 78 -11.59 -6.28 -5.59
CA PHE A 78 -10.62 -7.09 -6.32
C PHE A 78 -10.98 -7.25 -7.80
N TRP A 79 -12.27 -7.31 -8.14
CA TRP A 79 -12.71 -7.52 -9.52
C TRP A 79 -12.36 -6.36 -10.47
N PRO A 80 -12.56 -5.08 -10.09
CA PRO A 80 -11.99 -3.95 -10.84
C PRO A 80 -10.47 -4.02 -11.02
N LEU A 81 -9.74 -4.54 -10.02
CA LEU A 81 -8.28 -4.69 -10.09
C LEU A 81 -7.88 -5.77 -11.11
N ILE A 82 -8.64 -6.86 -11.22
CA ILE A 82 -8.47 -7.87 -12.28
C ILE A 82 -8.81 -7.29 -13.65
N ALA A 83 -9.88 -6.48 -13.76
CA ALA A 83 -10.18 -5.78 -15.01
C ALA A 83 -9.03 -4.83 -15.40
N TYR A 84 -8.42 -4.15 -14.42
CA TYR A 84 -7.26 -3.30 -14.63
C TYR A 84 -6.03 -4.10 -15.09
N ALA A 85 -5.83 -5.32 -14.56
CA ALA A 85 -4.80 -6.22 -15.06
C ALA A 85 -5.06 -6.64 -16.51
N GLY A 86 -6.31 -7.00 -16.83
CA GLY A 86 -6.71 -7.37 -18.18
C GLY A 86 -6.46 -6.26 -19.20
N ILE A 87 -6.91 -5.04 -18.92
CA ILE A 87 -6.70 -3.89 -19.83
C ILE A 87 -5.21 -3.51 -19.92
N THR A 88 -4.42 -3.73 -18.86
CA THR A 88 -2.96 -3.55 -18.91
C THR A 88 -2.30 -4.54 -19.88
N LEU A 89 -2.73 -5.81 -19.88
CA LEU A 89 -2.22 -6.80 -20.82
C LEU A 89 -2.65 -6.50 -22.27
N VAL A 90 -3.87 -5.98 -22.46
CA VAL A 90 -4.30 -5.46 -23.77
C VAL A 90 -3.39 -4.31 -24.21
N SER A 91 -3.16 -3.31 -23.35
CA SER A 91 -2.21 -2.22 -23.63
C SER A 91 -0.81 -2.73 -23.96
N ALA A 92 -0.30 -3.74 -23.25
CA ALA A 92 0.99 -4.37 -23.53
C ALA A 92 1.03 -5.01 -24.92
N ALA A 93 -0.05 -5.64 -25.39
CA ALA A 93 -0.12 -6.23 -26.72
C ALA A 93 -0.05 -5.16 -27.85
N PHE A 94 -0.61 -3.98 -27.61
CA PHE A 94 -0.60 -2.84 -28.54
C PHE A 94 0.53 -1.83 -28.28
N SER A 95 1.48 -2.18 -27.40
CA SER A 95 2.63 -1.35 -27.05
C SER A 95 3.57 -1.15 -28.24
N ILE A 96 4.39 -0.09 -28.16
CA ILE A 96 5.49 0.16 -29.10
C ILE A 96 6.56 -0.94 -29.02
N ASP A 97 6.78 -1.52 -27.84
CA ASP A 97 7.56 -2.76 -27.64
C ASP A 97 6.74 -3.73 -26.77
N PRO A 98 5.94 -4.61 -27.40
CA PRO A 98 5.11 -5.56 -26.67
C PRO A 98 5.91 -6.48 -25.75
N ARG A 99 7.11 -6.92 -26.15
CA ARG A 99 7.94 -7.82 -25.34
C ARG A 99 8.35 -7.15 -24.04
N ALA A 100 8.86 -5.92 -24.12
CA ALA A 100 9.24 -5.17 -22.93
C ALA A 100 8.02 -4.90 -22.02
N SER A 101 6.88 -4.51 -22.60
CA SER A 101 5.67 -4.24 -21.83
C SER A 101 5.07 -5.48 -21.15
N PHE A 102 5.14 -6.66 -21.77
CA PHE A 102 4.73 -7.92 -21.13
C PHE A 102 5.67 -8.33 -19.98
N ILE A 103 6.99 -8.12 -20.14
CA ILE A 103 7.95 -8.38 -19.06
C ILE A 103 7.68 -7.45 -17.87
N ASP A 104 7.39 -6.18 -18.14
CA ASP A 104 7.04 -5.19 -17.12
C ASP A 104 5.73 -5.55 -16.40
N SER A 105 4.77 -6.09 -17.13
CA SER A 105 3.47 -6.53 -16.60
C SER A 105 3.55 -7.69 -15.59
N LYS A 106 4.74 -8.25 -15.31
CA LYS A 106 4.94 -9.18 -14.18
C LYS A 106 4.51 -8.59 -12.84
N GLN A 107 4.54 -7.25 -12.69
CA GLN A 107 4.04 -6.58 -11.49
C GLN A 107 2.56 -6.87 -11.21
N LEU A 108 1.76 -7.27 -12.20
CA LEU A 108 0.34 -7.63 -12.01
C LEU A 108 0.17 -8.82 -11.04
N VAL A 109 1.20 -9.66 -10.88
CA VAL A 109 1.21 -10.76 -9.88
C VAL A 109 1.05 -10.21 -8.45
N LEU A 110 1.47 -8.97 -8.19
CA LEU A 110 1.32 -8.34 -6.87
C LEU A 110 -0.16 -8.16 -6.47
N PHE A 111 -1.10 -8.17 -7.42
CA PHE A 111 -2.53 -8.12 -7.11
C PHE A 111 -3.01 -9.34 -6.31
N LEU A 112 -2.28 -10.47 -6.36
CA LEU A 112 -2.55 -11.64 -5.53
C LEU A 112 -2.39 -11.36 -4.02
N ILE A 113 -1.75 -10.26 -3.63
CA ILE A 113 -1.71 -9.81 -2.24
C ILE A 113 -3.12 -9.64 -1.66
N VAL A 114 -4.10 -9.20 -2.46
CA VAL A 114 -5.47 -8.98 -2.02
C VAL A 114 -6.12 -10.29 -1.51
N PRO A 115 -6.28 -11.36 -2.31
CA PRO A 115 -6.85 -12.61 -1.80
C PRO A 115 -6.00 -13.26 -0.70
N ILE A 116 -4.67 -13.12 -0.73
CA ILE A 116 -3.78 -13.65 0.31
C ILE A 116 -4.05 -12.97 1.66
N VAL A 117 -4.07 -11.64 1.69
CA VAL A 117 -4.38 -10.87 2.90
C VAL A 117 -5.80 -11.16 3.36
N TYR A 118 -6.75 -11.20 2.42
CA TYR A 118 -8.15 -11.51 2.73
C TYR A 118 -8.30 -12.85 3.46
N ARG A 119 -7.54 -13.88 3.02
CA ARG A 119 -7.60 -15.22 3.60
C ARG A 119 -6.82 -15.36 4.91
N PHE A 120 -5.64 -14.75 5.05
CA PHE A 120 -4.76 -15.00 6.20
C PHE A 120 -4.97 -14.00 7.36
N ALA A 121 -5.39 -12.77 7.07
CA ALA A 121 -5.45 -11.68 8.04
C ALA A 121 -6.81 -11.55 8.77
N THR A 122 -7.48 -12.67 9.02
CA THR A 122 -8.81 -12.70 9.65
C THR A 122 -8.79 -12.34 11.14
N GLY A 123 -9.90 -11.79 11.64
CA GLY A 123 -10.07 -11.42 13.05
C GLY A 123 -9.00 -10.46 13.58
N SER A 124 -8.35 -10.82 14.69
CA SER A 124 -7.31 -9.99 15.33
C SER A 124 -5.99 -9.94 14.53
N ARG A 125 -5.76 -10.88 13.60
CA ARG A 125 -4.53 -10.94 12.80
C ARG A 125 -4.32 -9.69 11.97
N GLY A 126 -5.40 -9.08 11.47
CA GLY A 126 -5.32 -7.82 10.73
C GLY A 126 -4.80 -6.65 11.57
N LEU A 127 -5.16 -6.60 12.87
CA LEU A 127 -4.62 -5.62 13.80
C LEU A 127 -3.13 -5.86 14.05
N THR A 128 -2.74 -7.12 14.25
CA THR A 128 -1.33 -7.52 14.43
C THR A 128 -0.47 -7.14 13.23
N LEU A 129 -0.94 -7.38 12.00
CA LEU A 129 -0.21 -6.99 10.79
C LEU A 129 -0.01 -5.48 10.70
N ALA A 130 -1.05 -4.69 10.98
CA ALA A 130 -0.91 -3.24 11.03
C ALA A 130 0.05 -2.76 12.14
N THR A 131 0.26 -3.54 13.19
CA THR A 131 1.25 -3.27 14.24
C THR A 131 2.66 -3.66 13.80
N VAL A 132 2.83 -4.79 13.11
CA VAL A 132 4.10 -5.20 12.49
C VAL A 132 4.57 -4.12 11.50
N VAL A 133 3.70 -3.67 10.60
CA VAL A 133 4.00 -2.57 9.67
C VAL A 133 4.47 -1.33 10.41
N LEU A 134 3.73 -0.91 11.45
CA LEU A 134 4.03 0.28 12.23
C LEU A 134 5.39 0.19 12.95
N SER A 135 5.68 -0.96 13.57
CA SER A 135 6.93 -1.18 14.31
C SER A 135 8.13 -1.26 13.37
N CYS A 136 8.02 -1.95 12.24
CA CYS A 136 9.09 -2.00 11.24
C CYS A 136 9.35 -0.62 10.61
N ALA A 137 8.28 0.14 10.34
CA ALA A 137 8.42 1.50 9.82
C ALA A 137 9.06 2.45 10.85
N ALA A 138 8.82 2.25 12.15
CA ALA A 138 9.50 3.01 13.20
C ALA A 138 11.02 2.80 13.13
N VAL A 139 11.47 1.55 12.98
CA VAL A 139 12.89 1.23 12.81
C VAL A 139 13.42 1.83 11.51
N SER A 140 12.69 1.71 10.40
CA SER A 140 13.08 2.29 9.10
C SER A 140 13.21 3.82 9.19
N ALA A 141 12.31 4.50 9.91
CA ALA A 141 12.36 5.93 10.17
C ALA A 141 13.61 6.34 10.95
N LEU A 142 13.99 5.57 11.99
CA LEU A 142 15.22 5.81 12.74
C LEU A 142 16.46 5.69 11.85
N ILE A 143 16.48 4.74 10.90
CA ILE A 143 17.57 4.62 9.93
C ILE A 143 17.69 5.88 9.07
N GLY A 144 16.57 6.41 8.56
CA GLY A 144 16.61 7.65 7.77
C GLY A 144 17.01 8.89 8.59
N ILE A 145 16.59 8.96 9.86
CA ILE A 145 17.04 10.01 10.78
C ILE A 145 18.54 9.92 11.03
N PHE A 146 19.06 8.71 11.23
CA PHE A 146 20.50 8.46 11.36
C PHE A 146 21.27 8.83 10.09
N GLN A 147 20.74 8.49 8.90
CA GLN A 147 21.32 8.88 7.62
C GLN A 147 21.46 10.41 7.50
N TYR A 148 20.42 11.15 7.88
CA TYR A 148 20.46 12.62 7.86
C TYR A 148 21.45 13.19 8.88
N GLY A 149 21.34 12.75 10.15
CA GLY A 149 22.08 13.35 11.27
C GLY A 149 23.55 12.97 11.34
N ILE A 150 23.92 11.76 10.90
CA ILE A 150 25.27 11.20 11.08
C ILE A 150 25.97 10.93 9.76
N LEU A 151 25.25 10.44 8.73
CA LEU A 151 25.85 10.08 7.45
C LEU A 151 25.83 11.21 6.41
N HIS A 152 25.38 12.41 6.80
CA HIS A 152 25.32 13.61 5.95
C HIS A 152 24.40 13.48 4.72
N TYR A 153 23.31 12.71 4.83
CA TYR A 153 22.26 12.66 3.81
C TYR A 153 21.35 13.88 3.99
N ASP A 154 21.88 15.09 3.79
CA ASP A 154 21.25 16.35 4.22
C ASP A 154 20.96 17.33 3.05
N ASN A 155 21.06 16.86 1.81
CA ASN A 155 20.95 17.68 0.60
C ASN A 155 20.22 16.94 -0.54
N LEU A 156 19.86 17.66 -1.61
CA LEU A 156 19.08 17.07 -2.71
C LEU A 156 19.83 16.03 -3.54
N GLY A 157 21.16 16.06 -3.54
CA GLY A 157 21.99 15.05 -4.21
C GLY A 157 22.12 13.75 -3.40
N GLN A 158 22.00 13.85 -2.07
CA GLN A 158 22.11 12.71 -1.16
C GLN A 158 21.06 12.81 -0.05
N ARG A 159 19.92 12.17 -0.29
CA ARG A 159 18.70 12.28 0.54
C ARG A 159 18.49 11.02 1.36
N PRO A 160 17.95 11.11 2.59
CA PRO A 160 17.64 9.93 3.40
C PRO A 160 16.68 9.00 2.65
N GLN A 161 17.04 7.73 2.59
CA GLN A 161 16.36 6.71 1.80
C GLN A 161 16.14 5.39 2.55
N GLY A 162 16.45 5.36 3.84
CA GLY A 162 16.41 4.12 4.63
C GLY A 162 17.30 3.06 3.98
N THR A 163 16.85 1.82 3.95
CA THR A 163 17.53 0.72 3.23
C THR A 163 16.92 0.42 1.86
N LEU A 164 15.93 1.20 1.41
CA LEU A 164 15.15 0.94 0.20
C LEU A 164 15.79 1.52 -1.07
N GLY A 165 16.97 2.13 -0.97
CA GLY A 165 17.76 2.57 -2.12
C GLY A 165 17.20 3.77 -2.90
N HIS A 166 15.96 4.20 -2.64
CA HIS A 166 15.38 5.40 -3.22
C HIS A 166 14.50 6.17 -2.22
N TYR A 167 14.75 7.49 -2.11
CA TYR A 167 14.09 8.35 -1.12
C TYR A 167 12.58 8.49 -1.35
N MET A 168 12.09 8.39 -2.58
CA MET A 168 10.64 8.49 -2.89
C MET A 168 9.88 7.25 -2.46
N THR A 169 10.43 6.06 -2.72
CA THR A 169 9.93 4.78 -2.23
C THR A 169 9.89 4.78 -0.71
N TYR A 170 11.02 5.11 -0.06
CA TYR A 170 11.13 5.21 1.38
C TYR A 170 10.09 6.15 2.02
N SER A 171 10.05 7.40 1.58
CA SER A 171 9.10 8.38 2.13
C SER A 171 7.64 8.08 1.77
N GLY A 172 7.39 7.44 0.63
CA GLY A 172 6.07 6.96 0.23
C GLY A 172 5.53 5.88 1.18
N LEU A 173 6.35 4.91 1.58
CA LEU A 173 5.95 3.91 2.57
C LEU A 173 5.67 4.57 3.93
N LEU A 174 6.58 5.42 4.43
CA LEU A 174 6.39 6.10 5.71
C LEU A 174 5.13 6.98 5.71
N MET A 175 4.82 7.64 4.59
CA MET A 175 3.58 8.41 4.42
C MET A 175 2.34 7.53 4.63
N LEU A 176 2.29 6.33 4.05
CA LEU A 176 1.18 5.40 4.28
C LEU A 176 1.09 5.01 5.76
N VAL A 177 2.24 4.73 6.39
CA VAL A 177 2.29 4.32 7.80
C VAL A 177 1.93 5.46 8.75
N ILE A 178 2.20 6.72 8.42
CA ILE A 178 1.69 7.89 9.18
C ILE A 178 0.16 7.87 9.21
N GLY A 179 -0.49 7.60 8.07
CA GLY A 179 -1.94 7.43 7.99
C GLY A 179 -2.45 6.31 8.90
N VAL A 180 -1.78 5.15 8.90
CA VAL A 180 -2.10 4.02 9.79
C VAL A 180 -1.91 4.41 11.26
N ALA A 181 -0.79 5.04 11.62
CA ALA A 181 -0.48 5.45 12.98
C ALA A 181 -1.53 6.44 13.51
N LEU A 182 -1.88 7.44 12.73
CA LEU A 182 -2.89 8.43 13.11
C LEU A 182 -4.29 7.83 13.20
N ALA A 183 -4.66 6.95 12.26
CA ALA A 183 -5.91 6.21 12.34
C ALA A 183 -5.97 5.37 13.63
N ARG A 184 -4.87 4.73 14.03
CA ARG A 184 -4.77 3.98 15.29
C ARG A 184 -4.90 4.88 16.51
N VAL A 185 -4.26 6.05 16.52
CA VAL A 185 -4.40 7.03 17.62
C VAL A 185 -5.85 7.51 17.75
N LEU A 186 -6.54 7.80 16.66
CA LEU A 186 -7.89 8.41 16.68
C LEU A 186 -9.04 7.41 16.86
N PHE A 187 -8.90 6.20 16.31
CA PHE A 187 -9.97 5.20 16.20
C PHE A 187 -9.62 3.81 16.75
N GLY A 188 -8.36 3.58 17.13
CA GLY A 188 -7.92 2.31 17.73
C GLY A 188 -8.44 2.11 19.15
N ARG A 189 -8.67 0.84 19.52
CA ARG A 189 -9.03 0.45 20.90
C ARG A 189 -7.82 0.03 21.75
N GLY A 190 -6.74 -0.41 21.10
CA GLY A 190 -5.47 -0.81 21.73
C GLY A 190 -4.26 -0.21 21.01
N GLU A 191 -3.09 -0.26 21.65
CA GLU A 191 -1.79 0.17 21.10
C GLU A 191 -1.73 1.63 20.61
N ARG A 192 -2.65 2.48 21.08
CA ARG A 192 -2.70 3.91 20.75
C ARG A 192 -1.42 4.62 21.19
N THR A 193 -0.91 4.27 22.37
CA THR A 193 0.32 4.85 22.92
C THR A 193 1.53 4.51 22.05
N TRP A 194 1.64 3.26 21.58
CA TRP A 194 2.71 2.87 20.66
C TRP A 194 2.64 3.67 19.35
N ALA A 195 1.45 3.78 18.75
CA ALA A 195 1.27 4.60 17.55
C ALA A 195 1.60 6.08 17.76
N ALA A 196 1.23 6.65 18.91
CA ALA A 196 1.56 8.03 19.26
C ALA A 196 3.07 8.23 19.47
N LEU A 197 3.78 7.25 20.05
CA LEU A 197 5.23 7.30 20.25
C LEU A 197 6.02 7.20 18.94
N VAL A 198 5.54 6.38 17.99
CA VAL A 198 6.20 6.16 16.69
C VAL A 198 5.97 7.33 15.72
N MET A 199 4.80 7.99 15.79
CA MET A 199 4.39 9.02 14.84
C MET A 199 5.39 10.18 14.67
N PRO A 200 6.00 10.75 15.71
CA PRO A 200 7.03 11.78 15.57
C PRO A 200 8.22 11.32 14.73
N ALA A 201 8.73 10.10 14.95
CA ALA A 201 9.85 9.56 14.20
C ALA A 201 9.51 9.43 12.70
N LEU A 202 8.31 8.93 12.38
CA LEU A 202 7.83 8.84 10.99
C LEU A 202 7.73 10.22 10.34
N ALA A 203 7.14 11.19 11.04
CA ALA A 203 6.96 12.55 10.52
C ALA A 203 8.30 13.26 10.28
N VAL A 204 9.24 13.14 11.22
CA VAL A 204 10.60 13.67 11.07
C VAL A 204 11.30 13.00 9.89
N ALA A 205 11.26 11.67 9.79
CA ALA A 205 11.87 10.95 8.68
C ALA A 205 11.32 11.37 7.31
N VAL A 206 10.00 11.57 7.18
CA VAL A 206 9.38 12.09 5.94
C VAL A 206 9.85 13.51 5.66
N ALA A 207 9.91 14.39 6.67
CA ALA A 207 10.40 15.76 6.47
C ALA A 207 11.88 15.79 6.00
N LEU A 208 12.74 15.01 6.66
CA LEU A 208 14.17 14.92 6.34
C LEU A 208 14.43 14.26 4.98
N SER A 209 13.49 13.47 4.46
CA SER A 209 13.61 12.87 3.11
C SER A 209 13.61 13.92 1.98
N PHE A 210 13.22 15.18 2.25
CA PHE A 210 13.00 16.24 1.25
C PHE A 210 11.92 15.94 0.19
N THR A 211 11.07 14.92 0.43
CA THR A 211 10.03 14.48 -0.52
C THR A 211 8.73 15.23 -0.27
N ARG A 212 8.51 16.25 -1.10
CA ARG A 212 7.36 17.16 -1.02
C ARG A 212 6.01 16.43 -1.23
N SER A 213 5.95 15.47 -2.14
CA SER A 213 4.75 14.66 -2.42
C SER A 213 4.34 13.81 -1.20
N ALA A 214 5.30 13.21 -0.50
CA ALA A 214 5.04 12.42 0.71
C ALA A 214 4.46 13.29 1.84
N ALA A 215 4.98 14.51 2.03
CA ALA A 215 4.42 15.46 3.00
C ALA A 215 2.97 15.86 2.64
N VAL A 216 2.69 16.14 1.36
CA VAL A 216 1.32 16.43 0.88
C VAL A 216 0.38 15.26 1.14
N GLY A 217 0.77 14.03 0.82
CA GLY A 217 -0.05 12.86 1.07
C GLY A 217 -0.29 12.58 2.56
N ALA A 218 0.72 12.78 3.41
CA ALA A 218 0.57 12.66 4.86
C ALA A 218 -0.38 13.72 5.43
N CYS A 219 -0.28 14.97 4.98
CA CYS A 219 -1.20 16.04 5.37
C CYS A 219 -2.63 15.78 4.89
N ALA A 220 -2.82 15.28 3.67
CA ALA A 220 -4.14 14.95 3.14
C ALA A 220 -4.79 13.79 3.92
N ALA A 221 -4.03 12.75 4.25
CA ALA A 221 -4.48 11.67 5.11
C ALA A 221 -4.83 12.16 6.52
N ALA A 222 -4.00 13.03 7.10
CA ALA A 222 -4.29 13.62 8.41
C ALA A 222 -5.56 14.47 8.38
N ALA A 223 -5.72 15.34 7.37
CA ALA A 223 -6.93 16.15 7.21
C ALA A 223 -8.19 15.29 7.10
N LEU A 224 -8.16 14.21 6.31
CA LEU A 224 -9.26 13.25 6.22
C LEU A 224 -9.58 12.65 7.59
N LEU A 225 -8.58 12.08 8.25
CA LEU A 225 -8.76 11.36 9.52
C LEU A 225 -9.25 12.27 10.65
N LEU A 226 -8.72 13.49 10.74
CA LEU A 226 -9.17 14.49 11.69
C LEU A 226 -10.62 14.87 11.39
N THR A 227 -10.99 15.10 10.13
CA THR A 227 -12.38 15.40 9.72
C THR A 227 -13.34 14.26 10.06
N LEU A 228 -12.94 13.00 9.81
CA LEU A 228 -13.73 11.82 10.15
C LEU A 228 -13.90 11.63 11.67
N LYS A 229 -12.98 12.19 12.47
CA LYS A 229 -13.06 12.15 13.94
C LYS A 229 -13.93 13.28 14.47
N ASP A 230 -13.57 14.51 14.11
CA ASP A 230 -14.25 15.76 14.40
C ASP A 230 -13.61 16.88 13.55
N PHE A 231 -14.38 17.52 12.67
CA PHE A 231 -13.90 18.58 11.78
C PHE A 231 -13.16 19.72 12.50
N ARG A 232 -13.45 19.98 13.78
CA ARG A 232 -12.76 21.00 14.59
C ARG A 232 -11.29 20.67 14.81
N LEU A 233 -10.92 19.40 14.75
CA LEU A 233 -9.53 18.95 14.87
C LEU A 233 -8.66 19.38 13.69
N LEU A 234 -9.24 19.86 12.58
CA LEU A 234 -8.48 20.47 11.49
C LEU A 234 -7.67 21.69 11.96
N ALA A 235 -8.07 22.35 13.04
CA ALA A 235 -7.30 23.43 13.67
C ALA A 235 -5.90 22.99 14.15
N VAL A 236 -5.67 21.69 14.33
CA VAL A 236 -4.34 21.14 14.68
C VAL A 236 -3.35 21.30 13.54
N LEU A 237 -3.79 21.22 12.27
CA LEU A 237 -2.89 21.28 11.11
C LEU A 237 -2.10 22.59 11.00
N PRO A 238 -2.70 23.79 11.10
CA PRO A 238 -1.93 25.03 11.08
C PRO A 238 -0.98 25.17 12.29
N ILE A 239 -1.35 24.62 13.46
CA ILE A 239 -0.47 24.62 14.64
C ILE A 239 0.75 23.74 14.39
N VAL A 240 0.55 22.52 13.89
CA VAL A 240 1.65 21.61 13.53
C VAL A 240 2.52 22.22 12.44
N ALA A 241 1.93 22.88 11.44
CA ALA A 241 2.69 23.58 10.40
C ALA A 241 3.53 24.73 10.98
N ALA A 242 2.97 25.55 11.88
CA ALA A 242 3.71 26.63 12.55
C ALA A 242 4.88 26.09 13.38
N VAL A 243 4.66 25.04 14.18
CA VAL A 243 5.71 24.37 14.95
C VAL A 243 6.78 23.78 14.03
N PHE A 244 6.37 23.15 12.93
CA PHE A 244 7.29 22.62 11.93
C PHE A 244 8.17 23.73 11.35
N PHE A 245 7.60 24.84 10.87
CA PHE A 245 8.39 25.92 10.29
C PHE A 245 9.26 26.66 11.32
N ALA A 246 8.86 26.68 12.59
CA ALA A 246 9.67 27.24 13.68
C ALA A 246 10.87 26.36 14.06
N ALA A 247 10.73 25.03 13.98
CA ALA A 247 11.74 24.08 14.45
C ALA A 247 12.56 23.39 13.34
N ALA A 248 12.06 23.38 12.09
CA ALA A 248 12.70 22.66 11.00
C ALA A 248 14.04 23.30 10.58
N PRO A 249 15.06 22.49 10.24
CA PRO A 249 16.30 23.01 9.65
C PRO A 249 16.03 23.86 8.41
N GLY A 250 16.80 24.93 8.21
CA GLY A 250 16.57 25.89 7.12
C GLY A 250 16.47 25.25 5.73
N LYS A 251 17.28 24.21 5.43
CA LYS A 251 17.20 23.45 4.18
C LYS A 251 15.85 22.72 4.01
N VAL A 252 15.33 22.14 5.08
CA VAL A 252 14.07 21.38 5.09
C VAL A 252 12.88 22.33 4.94
N ALA A 253 12.88 23.44 5.69
CA ALA A 253 11.87 24.49 5.55
C ALA A 253 11.87 25.10 4.14
N ALA A 254 13.05 25.45 3.62
CA ALA A 254 13.22 25.96 2.26
C ALA A 254 12.72 24.96 1.20
N ARG A 255 12.92 23.66 1.41
CA ARG A 255 12.38 22.64 0.51
C ARG A 255 10.85 22.65 0.49
N MET A 256 10.18 22.82 1.63
CA MET A 256 8.72 22.87 1.67
C MET A 256 8.18 24.16 1.04
N THR A 257 8.80 25.31 1.30
CA THR A 257 8.37 26.58 0.68
C THR A 257 8.66 26.63 -0.82
N SER A 258 9.68 25.91 -1.32
CA SER A 258 9.98 25.82 -2.75
C SER A 258 8.81 25.27 -3.60
N MET A 259 7.83 24.58 -2.99
CA MET A 259 6.63 24.11 -3.71
C MET A 259 5.85 25.25 -4.36
N PHE A 260 5.90 26.44 -3.76
CA PHE A 260 5.19 27.62 -4.23
C PHE A 260 6.01 28.45 -5.23
N ASN A 261 7.32 28.20 -5.35
CA ASN A 261 8.17 28.89 -6.32
C ASN A 261 7.97 28.33 -7.73
N GLN A 262 7.58 29.18 -8.68
CA GLN A 262 7.39 28.78 -10.09
C GLN A 262 8.72 28.52 -10.82
N GLN A 263 9.81 29.11 -10.35
CA GLN A 263 11.15 28.95 -10.93
C GLN A 263 11.89 27.71 -10.39
N ASP A 264 11.29 26.97 -9.45
CA ASP A 264 11.85 25.71 -8.96
C ASP A 264 11.99 24.71 -10.11
N ALA A 265 13.22 24.23 -10.34
CA ALA A 265 13.52 23.34 -11.46
C ALA A 265 12.65 22.08 -11.45
N THR A 266 12.45 21.47 -10.28
CA THR A 266 11.59 20.28 -10.14
C THR A 266 10.12 20.58 -10.49
N ARG A 267 9.62 21.79 -10.21
CA ARG A 267 8.24 22.18 -10.57
C ARG A 267 8.10 22.41 -12.07
N ARG A 268 9.05 23.11 -12.70
CA ARG A 268 9.06 23.31 -14.16
C ARG A 268 9.10 21.98 -14.90
N ASP A 269 9.97 21.08 -14.47
CA ASP A 269 10.11 19.75 -15.06
C ASP A 269 8.81 18.93 -14.99
N ARG A 270 8.07 19.05 -13.87
CA ARG A 270 6.75 18.40 -13.72
C ARG A 270 5.69 18.98 -14.63
N MET A 271 5.70 20.29 -14.87
CA MET A 271 4.78 20.91 -15.82
C MET A 271 5.07 20.45 -17.25
N ALA A 272 6.36 20.37 -17.61
CA ALA A 272 6.80 19.79 -18.87
C ALA A 272 6.37 18.31 -19.01
N MET A 273 6.48 17.51 -17.95
CA MET A 273 5.97 16.13 -17.93
C MET A 273 4.45 16.06 -18.12
N ILE A 274 3.69 16.99 -17.55
CA ILE A 274 2.22 17.02 -17.73
C ILE A 274 1.89 17.20 -19.21
N ARG A 275 2.51 18.19 -19.87
CA ARG A 275 2.30 18.45 -21.31
C ARG A 275 2.74 17.27 -22.18
N ALA A 276 3.89 16.67 -21.86
CA ALA A 276 4.34 15.45 -22.54
C ALA A 276 3.31 14.30 -22.41
N GLY A 277 2.76 14.10 -21.21
CA GLY A 277 1.72 13.10 -20.96
C GLY A 277 0.43 13.38 -21.72
N GLU A 278 -0.03 14.63 -21.77
CA GLU A 278 -1.21 15.04 -22.55
C GLU A 278 -1.03 14.72 -24.03
N HIS A 279 0.15 14.99 -24.59
CA HIS A 279 0.46 14.65 -25.98
C HIS A 279 0.51 13.13 -26.21
N MET A 280 1.08 12.35 -25.28
CA MET A 280 1.06 10.87 -25.37
C MET A 280 -0.37 10.33 -25.35
N ILE A 281 -1.23 10.85 -24.48
CA ILE A 281 -2.65 10.47 -24.39
C ILE A 281 -3.38 10.85 -25.68
N GLY A 282 -3.15 12.05 -26.21
CA GLY A 282 -3.73 12.49 -27.49
C GLY A 282 -3.31 11.60 -28.66
N ALA A 283 -2.08 11.12 -28.66
CA ALA A 283 -1.56 10.24 -29.71
C ALA A 283 -2.12 8.80 -29.64
N ARG A 284 -2.31 8.24 -28.44
CA ARG A 284 -2.84 6.87 -28.25
C ARG A 284 -3.86 6.78 -27.11
N PRO A 285 -5.08 7.33 -27.27
CA PRO A 285 -6.04 7.46 -26.18
C PRO A 285 -6.62 6.13 -25.67
N LEU A 286 -6.65 5.08 -26.49
CA LEU A 286 -7.31 3.81 -26.14
C LEU A 286 -6.37 2.83 -25.44
N THR A 287 -5.16 2.63 -25.96
CA THR A 287 -4.21 1.62 -25.46
C THR A 287 -3.00 2.22 -24.76
N GLY A 288 -2.79 3.53 -24.89
CA GLY A 288 -1.56 4.19 -24.47
C GLY A 288 -0.34 3.74 -25.28
N VAL A 289 0.83 4.25 -24.91
CA VAL A 289 2.12 3.91 -25.53
C VAL A 289 2.66 2.54 -25.12
N GLY A 290 2.07 1.93 -24.08
CA GLY A 290 2.44 0.65 -23.49
C GLY A 290 3.11 0.79 -22.11
N PRO A 291 2.97 -0.20 -21.22
CA PRO A 291 3.69 -0.26 -19.94
C PRO A 291 5.20 -0.11 -20.11
N ASN A 292 5.81 0.75 -19.29
CA ASN A 292 7.26 1.02 -19.25
C ASN A 292 7.83 1.59 -20.56
N MET A 293 6.99 2.17 -21.41
CA MET A 293 7.43 2.81 -22.65
C MET A 293 7.71 4.30 -22.49
N VAL A 294 7.22 4.95 -21.43
CA VAL A 294 7.39 6.41 -21.23
C VAL A 294 8.84 6.82 -21.34
N LEU A 295 9.78 6.14 -20.66
CA LEU A 295 11.20 6.46 -20.76
C LEU A 295 11.73 6.50 -22.20
N ARG A 296 11.25 5.58 -23.05
CA ARG A 296 11.73 5.41 -24.43
C ARG A 296 11.16 6.47 -25.35
N VAL A 297 9.88 6.80 -25.18
CA VAL A 297 9.19 7.78 -26.03
C VAL A 297 9.30 9.20 -25.50
N TYR A 298 9.71 9.40 -24.24
CA TYR A 298 9.79 10.73 -23.63
C TYR A 298 10.54 11.76 -24.50
N PRO A 299 11.68 11.44 -25.15
CA PRO A 299 12.35 12.39 -26.04
C PRO A 299 11.48 12.91 -27.20
N GLU A 300 10.55 12.12 -27.72
CA GLU A 300 9.65 12.50 -28.82
C GLU A 300 8.57 13.48 -28.37
N TYR A 301 8.14 13.36 -27.10
CA TYR A 301 7.09 14.18 -26.50
C TYR A 301 7.65 15.27 -25.56
N ARG A 302 8.98 15.41 -25.51
CA ARG A 302 9.66 16.28 -24.55
C ARG A 302 9.33 17.74 -24.84
N ASP A 303 8.80 18.40 -23.82
CA ASP A 303 8.54 19.83 -23.86
C ASP A 303 9.86 20.64 -23.83
N PRO A 304 9.95 21.77 -24.55
CA PRO A 304 11.15 22.62 -24.53
C PRO A 304 11.56 23.12 -23.14
N ASP A 305 10.61 23.29 -22.21
CA ASP A 305 10.88 23.72 -20.83
C ASP A 305 11.34 22.57 -19.92
N ALA A 306 11.39 21.33 -20.41
CA ALA A 306 11.80 20.17 -19.64
C ALA A 306 13.26 20.31 -19.18
N VAL A 307 13.47 20.21 -17.86
CA VAL A 307 14.79 20.31 -17.24
C VAL A 307 15.58 19.03 -17.51
N GLN A 308 14.94 17.87 -17.32
CA GLN A 308 15.56 16.58 -17.55
C GLN A 308 15.41 16.15 -19.01
N LYS A 309 16.48 15.52 -19.55
CA LYS A 309 16.48 15.00 -20.92
C LYS A 309 15.65 13.73 -21.08
N LEU A 310 15.68 12.90 -20.05
CA LEU A 310 14.99 11.63 -19.97
C LEU A 310 14.29 11.58 -18.63
N ASN A 311 13.06 11.10 -18.62
CA ASN A 311 12.31 10.85 -17.42
C ASN A 311 11.64 9.48 -17.54
N PRO A 312 11.83 8.59 -16.55
CA PRO A 312 11.26 7.26 -16.63
C PRO A 312 9.73 7.32 -16.53
N HIS A 313 9.20 8.28 -15.78
CA HIS A 313 7.79 8.42 -15.44
C HIS A 313 7.39 9.90 -15.47
N LEU A 314 6.10 10.17 -15.63
CA LEU A 314 5.50 11.51 -15.69
C LEU A 314 5.25 12.12 -14.31
N HIS A 315 5.60 11.41 -13.23
CA HIS A 315 5.37 11.78 -11.83
C HIS A 315 3.93 12.26 -11.52
N ASN A 316 2.95 11.63 -12.17
CA ASN A 316 1.53 11.83 -11.94
C ASN A 316 0.80 10.52 -12.26
N VAL A 317 0.24 9.84 -11.26
CA VAL A 317 -0.35 8.49 -11.41
C VAL A 317 -1.49 8.48 -12.43
N PRO A 318 -2.55 9.30 -12.34
CA PRO A 318 -3.60 9.32 -13.36
C PRO A 318 -3.07 9.54 -14.78
N LEU A 319 -2.15 10.50 -14.93
CA LEU A 319 -1.56 10.84 -16.22
C LEU A 319 -0.68 9.70 -16.76
N GLN A 320 0.14 9.07 -15.91
CA GLN A 320 0.97 7.92 -16.28
C GLN A 320 0.11 6.74 -16.71
N ILE A 321 -0.97 6.45 -15.97
CA ILE A 321 -1.89 5.36 -16.32
C ILE A 321 -2.53 5.64 -17.68
N ALA A 322 -3.03 6.85 -17.92
CA ALA A 322 -3.64 7.20 -19.20
C ALA A 322 -2.63 7.21 -20.35
N ALA A 323 -1.41 7.71 -20.15
CA ALA A 323 -0.38 7.75 -21.18
C ALA A 323 0.13 6.35 -21.54
N GLU A 324 0.37 5.47 -20.55
CA GLU A 324 0.88 4.12 -20.80
C GLU A 324 -0.20 3.14 -21.22
N ARG A 325 -1.39 3.21 -20.62
CA ARG A 325 -2.44 2.18 -20.72
C ARG A 325 -3.74 2.67 -21.34
N GLY A 326 -3.84 3.96 -21.66
CA GLY A 326 -5.02 4.58 -22.26
C GLY A 326 -6.08 5.01 -21.24
N ILE A 327 -7.02 5.83 -21.72
CA ILE A 327 -8.16 6.34 -20.94
C ILE A 327 -9.04 5.19 -20.39
N PRO A 328 -9.33 4.10 -21.14
CA PRO A 328 -10.09 2.97 -20.58
C PRO A 328 -9.45 2.38 -19.31
N ALA A 329 -8.11 2.25 -19.28
CA ALA A 329 -7.41 1.75 -18.10
C ALA A 329 -7.51 2.72 -16.91
N LEU A 330 -7.42 4.03 -17.16
CA LEU A 330 -7.65 5.04 -16.13
C LEU A 330 -9.08 4.95 -15.55
N LEU A 331 -10.10 4.78 -16.39
CA LEU A 331 -11.49 4.64 -15.93
C LEU A 331 -11.69 3.38 -15.07
N ILE A 332 -11.08 2.25 -15.45
CA ILE A 332 -11.14 1.01 -14.65
C ILE A 332 -10.40 1.18 -13.33
N TRP A 333 -9.26 1.89 -13.33
CA TRP A 333 -8.53 2.20 -12.09
C TRP A 333 -9.34 3.13 -11.16
N LEU A 334 -10.03 4.13 -11.71
CA LEU A 334 -10.96 4.97 -10.95
C LEU A 334 -12.15 4.18 -10.42
N TRP A 335 -12.65 3.19 -11.18
CA TRP A 335 -13.69 2.27 -10.70
C TRP A 335 -13.21 1.39 -9.54
N PHE A 336 -11.96 0.91 -9.59
CA PHE A 336 -11.31 0.23 -8.46
C PHE A 336 -11.29 1.12 -7.22
N LEU A 337 -10.78 2.35 -7.34
CA LEU A 337 -10.71 3.28 -6.21
C LEU A 337 -12.08 3.67 -5.67
N GLY A 338 -13.06 3.90 -6.55
CA GLY A 338 -14.43 4.21 -6.17
C GLY A 338 -15.07 3.08 -5.37
N THR A 339 -14.96 1.84 -5.86
CA THR A 339 -15.48 0.64 -5.17
C THR A 339 -14.82 0.47 -3.80
N LEU A 340 -13.49 0.54 -3.76
CA LEU A 340 -12.72 0.40 -2.53
C LEU A 340 -13.08 1.48 -1.50
N THR A 341 -13.16 2.74 -1.92
CA THR A 341 -13.46 3.88 -1.03
C THR A 341 -14.88 3.77 -0.46
N LEU A 342 -15.87 3.42 -1.29
CA LEU A 342 -17.25 3.26 -0.87
C LEU A 342 -17.39 2.12 0.15
N ASP A 343 -16.76 0.98 -0.10
CA ASP A 343 -16.84 -0.18 0.78
C ASP A 343 -16.09 0.07 2.11
N LEU A 344 -14.94 0.74 2.10
CA LEU A 344 -14.25 1.18 3.32
C LEU A 344 -15.06 2.21 4.11
N GLY A 345 -15.72 3.15 3.42
CA GLY A 345 -16.63 4.12 4.04
C GLY A 345 -17.78 3.42 4.77
N ARG A 346 -18.43 2.45 4.11
CA ARG A 346 -19.49 1.63 4.72
C ARG A 346 -18.99 0.89 5.97
N LEU A 347 -17.80 0.28 5.91
CA LEU A 347 -17.21 -0.38 7.07
C LEU A 347 -16.98 0.60 8.22
N PHE A 348 -16.36 1.75 7.94
CA PHE A 348 -16.10 2.80 8.94
C PHE A 348 -17.38 3.27 9.63
N TYR A 349 -18.42 3.61 8.87
CA TYR A 349 -19.68 4.11 9.42
C TYR A 349 -20.54 3.05 10.09
N SER A 350 -20.37 1.76 9.74
CA SER A 350 -20.99 0.66 10.48
C SER A 350 -20.39 0.42 11.87
N GLY A 351 -19.26 1.09 12.20
CA GLY A 351 -18.55 0.93 13.47
C GLY A 351 -17.67 -0.33 13.56
N ARG A 352 -17.71 -1.18 12.53
CA ARG A 352 -16.92 -2.42 12.42
C ARG A 352 -15.51 -2.11 11.94
N GLN A 353 -14.50 -2.68 12.62
CA GLN A 353 -13.07 -2.48 12.33
C GLN A 353 -12.69 -1.01 12.05
N ARG A 354 -13.30 -0.06 12.80
CA ARG A 354 -13.26 1.39 12.50
C ARG A 354 -11.85 1.94 12.30
N PHE A 355 -10.88 1.46 13.08
CA PHE A 355 -9.47 1.78 12.90
C PHE A 355 -8.93 1.33 11.53
N LEU A 356 -9.08 0.06 11.16
CA LEU A 356 -8.56 -0.48 9.91
C LEU A 356 -9.24 0.21 8.72
N ALA A 357 -10.56 0.41 8.77
CA ALA A 357 -11.29 1.11 7.72
C ALA A 357 -10.79 2.56 7.55
N ALA A 358 -10.57 3.29 8.65
CA ALA A 358 -10.00 4.63 8.60
C ALA A 358 -8.56 4.63 8.04
N ALA A 359 -7.73 3.64 8.41
CA ALA A 359 -6.38 3.49 7.86
C ALA A 359 -6.40 3.23 6.35
N GLY A 360 -7.31 2.38 5.85
CA GLY A 360 -7.50 2.15 4.41
C GLY A 360 -7.88 3.42 3.66
N LEU A 361 -8.84 4.20 4.19
CA LEU A 361 -9.24 5.49 3.62
C LEU A 361 -8.08 6.50 3.59
N ALA A 362 -7.31 6.56 4.68
CA ALA A 362 -6.13 7.42 4.79
C ALA A 362 -5.05 7.07 3.76
N VAL A 363 -4.79 5.78 3.56
CA VAL A 363 -3.81 5.27 2.58
C VAL A 363 -4.24 5.60 1.14
N ILE A 364 -5.53 5.52 0.82
CA ILE A 364 -6.06 5.94 -0.50
C ILE A 364 -5.87 7.43 -0.73
N ILE A 365 -6.27 8.28 0.23
CA ILE A 365 -6.11 9.73 0.10
C ILE A 365 -4.64 10.14 0.06
N ALA A 366 -3.78 9.50 0.85
CA ALA A 366 -2.34 9.73 0.79
C ALA A 366 -1.76 9.37 -0.59
N MET A 367 -2.10 8.18 -1.12
CA MET A 367 -1.68 7.74 -2.45
C MET A 367 -2.15 8.73 -3.53
N LEU A 368 -3.42 9.17 -3.49
CA LEU A 368 -3.98 10.08 -4.48
C LEU A 368 -3.30 11.45 -4.44
N ALA A 369 -3.24 12.06 -3.25
CA ALA A 369 -2.67 13.38 -3.07
C ALA A 369 -1.17 13.43 -3.42
N ALA A 370 -0.39 12.43 -2.98
CA ALA A 370 1.01 12.31 -3.39
C ALA A 370 1.15 11.90 -4.86
N GLY A 371 0.20 11.11 -5.38
CA GLY A 371 0.19 10.54 -6.72
C GLY A 371 -0.01 11.57 -7.82
N PHE A 372 -0.53 12.76 -7.54
CA PHE A 372 -0.49 13.89 -8.49
C PHE A 372 0.93 14.44 -8.71
N PHE A 373 1.86 14.07 -7.83
CA PHE A 373 3.24 14.56 -7.82
C PHE A 373 4.25 13.41 -7.71
N GLU A 374 3.86 12.16 -7.89
CA GLU A 374 4.79 11.04 -7.94
C GLU A 374 4.13 9.85 -8.63
N TYR A 375 4.89 9.00 -9.33
CA TYR A 375 4.33 7.75 -9.85
C TYR A 375 4.40 6.64 -8.80
N ASN A 376 3.78 6.88 -7.64
CA ASN A 376 3.85 5.96 -6.50
C ASN A 376 3.14 4.61 -6.75
N PHE A 377 2.09 4.57 -7.58
CA PHE A 377 1.32 3.36 -7.85
C PHE A 377 2.08 2.34 -8.71
N GLY A 378 3.12 2.77 -9.45
CA GLY A 378 3.99 1.88 -10.21
C GLY A 378 5.23 1.38 -9.45
N ASP A 379 5.45 1.89 -8.24
CA ASP A 379 6.49 1.42 -7.32
C ASP A 379 6.00 0.14 -6.62
N SER A 380 6.79 -0.93 -6.71
CA SER A 380 6.35 -2.26 -6.25
C SER A 380 6.20 -2.30 -4.73
N GLU A 381 7.16 -1.74 -3.99
CA GLU A 381 7.16 -1.64 -2.54
C GLU A 381 5.90 -0.91 -2.05
N PHE A 382 5.62 0.25 -2.67
CA PHE A 382 4.45 1.06 -2.37
C PHE A 382 3.15 0.32 -2.66
N LEU A 383 3.03 -0.27 -3.86
CA LEU A 383 1.84 -1.03 -4.27
C LEU A 383 1.58 -2.21 -3.34
N MET A 384 2.62 -2.97 -2.98
CA MET A 384 2.49 -4.09 -2.06
C MET A 384 1.96 -3.65 -0.69
N LEU A 385 2.54 -2.60 -0.09
CA LEU A 385 2.08 -2.09 1.20
C LEU A 385 0.66 -1.52 1.10
N PHE A 386 0.37 -0.78 0.04
CA PHE A 386 -0.97 -0.25 -0.23
C PHE A 386 -2.01 -1.36 -0.26
N LEU A 387 -1.78 -2.42 -1.06
CA LEU A 387 -2.69 -3.56 -1.20
C LEU A 387 -2.87 -4.32 0.11
N VAL A 388 -1.81 -4.49 0.91
CA VAL A 388 -1.92 -5.06 2.26
C VAL A 388 -2.88 -4.21 3.10
N LEU A 389 -2.57 -2.92 3.26
CA LEU A 389 -3.29 -2.04 4.19
C LEU A 389 -4.76 -1.83 3.82
N VAL A 390 -5.09 -1.70 2.54
CA VAL A 390 -6.49 -1.51 2.11
C VAL A 390 -7.33 -2.79 2.19
N THR A 391 -6.68 -3.96 2.25
CA THR A 391 -7.36 -5.26 2.35
C THR A 391 -7.65 -5.68 3.80
N LEU A 392 -6.80 -5.28 4.76
CA LEU A 392 -6.95 -5.62 6.19
C LEU A 392 -8.36 -5.42 6.76
N PRO A 393 -9.10 -4.32 6.46
CA PRO A 393 -10.44 -4.10 7.03
C PRO A 393 -11.44 -5.17 6.60
N PHE A 394 -11.32 -5.65 5.36
CA PHE A 394 -12.19 -6.68 4.80
C PHE A 394 -11.81 -8.06 5.32
N ALA A 395 -10.50 -8.34 5.42
CA ALA A 395 -9.99 -9.59 5.97
C ALA A 395 -10.44 -9.76 7.44
N ALA A 396 -10.36 -8.69 8.24
CA ALA A 396 -10.69 -8.75 9.66
C ALA A 396 -12.19 -9.02 9.95
N GLU A 397 -13.08 -8.75 8.98
CA GLU A 397 -14.52 -9.09 9.03
C GLU A 397 -14.82 -10.49 8.46
N HIS A 398 -13.87 -11.08 7.74
CA HIS A 398 -14.06 -12.34 7.04
C HIS A 398 -13.93 -13.53 7.99
N THR A 399 -14.82 -14.51 7.79
CA THR A 399 -14.75 -15.83 8.42
C THR A 399 -14.49 -16.86 7.34
N VAL A 400 -13.46 -17.69 7.52
CA VAL A 400 -13.07 -18.70 6.53
C VAL A 400 -14.16 -19.77 6.44
N SER A 401 -14.70 -19.99 5.23
CA SER A 401 -15.61 -21.10 4.99
C SER A 401 -14.82 -22.41 4.91
N LEU A 402 -14.87 -23.22 5.98
CA LEU A 402 -14.46 -24.62 5.91
C LEU A 402 -15.65 -25.43 5.40
N LYS A 403 -15.47 -26.19 4.31
CA LYS A 403 -16.43 -27.25 3.99
C LYS A 403 -16.39 -28.26 5.12
N SER A 404 -17.50 -28.44 5.83
CA SER A 404 -17.71 -29.63 6.63
C SER A 404 -17.71 -30.82 5.67
N GLU A 405 -16.68 -31.66 5.75
CA GLU A 405 -16.74 -33.00 5.19
C GLU A 405 -17.89 -33.72 5.92
N VAL A 406 -18.95 -34.02 5.18
CA VAL A 406 -20.05 -34.91 5.58
C VAL A 406 -19.72 -36.29 5.03
#